data_AF-A0A7W8RPH1-F1
#
_entry.id   AF-A0A7W8RPH1-F1
#
_cell.length_a   1.000
_cell.length_b   1.000
_cell.length_c   1.000
_cell.angle_alpha   90.00
_cell.angle_beta   90.00
_cell.angle_gamma   90.00
#
_symmetry.space_group_name_H-M   'P 1'
#
loop_
_entity.id
_entity.type
_entity.pdbx_description
1 polymer ?
#
loop_
_entity_poly.entity_id
_entity_poly.type
_entity_poly.pdbx_seq_one_letter_code
_entity_poly.pdbx_strand_id
1 'polypeptide(L)' 'MITHWRRVLHAGVMIEIEHEELVDACEANVRRMLAHCGLE' A
#
# COMPACT_ATOMS: atom_id res chain seq x y z
N MET A 1 -15.44 5.89 1.46
CA MET A 1 -15.14 4.64 0.72
C MET A 1 -14.06 3.80 1.40
N ILE A 2 -12.90 4.37 1.79
CA ILE A 2 -11.83 3.63 2.49
C ILE A 2 -12.28 3.02 3.83
N THR A 3 -13.20 3.69 4.53
CA THR A 3 -13.75 3.26 5.84
C THR A 3 -14.44 1.89 5.78
N HIS A 4 -15.06 1.56 4.63
CA HIS A 4 -15.67 0.25 4.46
C HIS A 4 -14.58 -0.84 4.41
N TRP A 5 -13.55 -0.65 3.60
CA TRP A 5 -12.45 -1.60 3.47
C TRP A 5 -11.65 -1.77 4.74
N ARG A 6 -11.40 -0.68 5.49
CA ARG A 6 -10.77 -0.74 6.82
C ARG A 6 -11.56 -1.57 7.84
N ARG A 7 -12.88 -1.70 7.66
CA ARG A 7 -13.74 -2.51 8.54
C ARG A 7 -13.74 -3.99 8.15
N VAL A 8 -13.62 -4.31 6.87
CA VAL A 8 -13.79 -5.67 6.34
C VAL A 8 -12.46 -6.41 6.18
N LEU A 9 -11.36 -5.68 5.95
CA LEU A 9 -10.03 -6.24 5.81
C LEU A 9 -9.33 -6.34 7.17
N HIS A 10 -8.56 -7.40 7.36
CA HIS A 10 -7.72 -7.58 8.54
C HIS A 10 -6.58 -6.55 8.58
N ALA A 11 -6.13 -6.22 9.79
CA ALA A 11 -4.98 -5.34 9.99
C ALA A 11 -3.76 -5.88 9.21
N GLY A 12 -3.09 -4.99 8.48
CA GLY A 12 -1.92 -5.34 7.67
C GLY A 12 -2.22 -5.93 6.29
N VAL A 13 -3.49 -6.14 5.91
CA VAL A 13 -3.84 -6.53 4.53
C VAL A 13 -3.86 -5.33 3.60
N MET A 14 -4.30 -4.18 4.10
CA MET A 14 -4.44 -2.95 3.31
C MET A 14 -3.24 -2.02 3.56
N ILE A 15 -2.68 -1.49 2.48
CA ILE A 15 -1.66 -0.43 2.49
C ILE A 15 -2.20 0.79 1.73
N GLU A 16 -1.90 1.98 2.22
CA GLU A 16 -2.24 3.25 1.57
C GLU A 16 -0.95 3.91 1.09
N ILE A 17 -0.97 4.37 -0.17
CA ILE A 17 0.16 5.03 -0.83
C ILE A 17 -0.40 6.27 -1.53
N GLU A 18 0.19 7.42 -1.25
CA GLU A 18 -0.15 8.68 -1.88
C GLU A 18 0.38 8.70 -3.32
N HIS A 19 -0.42 9.22 -4.25
CA HIS A 19 -0.07 9.20 -5.67
C HIS A 19 1.18 10.04 -5.94
N GLU A 20 1.25 11.21 -5.31
CA GLU A 20 2.35 12.15 -5.44
C GLU A 20 3.67 11.53 -4.94
N GLU A 21 3.63 10.79 -3.82
CA GLU A 21 4.80 10.06 -3.31
C GLU A 21 5.22 8.91 -4.24
N LEU A 22 4.24 8.20 -4.82
CA LEU A 22 4.51 7.15 -5.79
C LEU A 22 5.19 7.71 -7.04
N VAL A 23 4.80 8.89 -7.52
CA VAL A 23 5.41 9.52 -8.70
C VAL A 23 6.80 10.07 -8.36
N ASP A 24 6.98 10.69 -7.19
CA ASP A 24 8.25 11.28 -6.75
C ASP A 24 9.31 10.21 -6.41
N ALA A 25 8.89 9.09 -5.83
CA ALA A 25 9.77 8.00 -5.39
C ALA A 25 9.23 6.61 -5.79
N CYS A 26 9.08 6.38 -7.09
CA CYS A 26 8.44 5.18 -7.64
C CYS A 26 9.10 3.87 -7.20
N GLU A 27 10.43 3.72 -7.32
CA GLU A 27 11.12 2.47 -6.98
C GLU A 27 10.96 2.11 -5.50
N ALA A 28 11.09 3.10 -4.60
CA ALA A 28 10.94 2.89 -3.16
C ALA A 28 9.52 2.45 -2.79
N ASN A 29 8.51 3.10 -3.39
CA ASN A 29 7.12 2.77 -3.15
C ASN A 29 6.73 1.41 -3.75
N VAL A 30 7.20 1.07 -4.95
CA VAL A 30 6.99 -0.26 -5.54
C VAL A 30 7.63 -1.35 -4.69
N ARG A 31 8.86 -1.15 -4.19
CA ARG A 31 9.50 -2.10 -3.29
C ARG A 31 8.70 -2.30 -1.99
N ARG A 32 8.14 -1.22 -1.44
CA ARG A 32 7.24 -1.28 -0.28
C ARG A 32 5.95 -2.05 -0.59
N MET A 33 5.37 -1.88 -1.78
CA MET A 33 4.19 -2.66 -2.23
C MET A 33 4.52 -4.15 -2.36
N LEU A 34 5.66 -4.48 -2.97
CA LEU A 34 6.11 -5.85 -3.15
C LEU A 34 6.35 -6.55 -1.80
N ALA A 35 7.07 -5.89 -0.88
CA ALA A 35 7.29 -6.39 0.48
C ALA A 35 5.97 -6.60 1.24
N HIS A 36 4.98 -5.71 1.08
CA HIS A 36 3.65 -5.86 1.67
C HIS A 36 2.90 -7.08 1.12
N CYS A 37 3.12 -7.43 -0.15
CA CYS A 37 2.61 -8.65 -0.77
C CYS A 37 3.42 -9.91 -0.42
N GLY A 38 4.53 -9.78 0.31
CA GLY A 38 5.45 -10.89 0.58
C GLY A 38 6.28 -11.33 -0.63
N LEU A 39 6.46 -10.43 -1.60
CA LEU A 39 7.26 -10.64 -2.81
C LEU A 39 8.54 -9.83 -2.65
N GLU A 40 9.68 -10.49 -2.42
CA GLU A 40 11.02 -9.89 -2.54
C GLU A 40 11.70 -10.30 -3.85
#